data_AF-X1NFZ6-F1
#
_entry.id   AF-X1NFZ6-F1
#
_cell.length_a   1.000
_cell.length_b   1.000
_cell.length_c   1.000
_cell.angle_alpha   90.00
_cell.angle_beta   90.00
_cell.angle_gamma   90.00
#
_symmetry.space_group_name_H-M   'P 1'
#
loop_
_entity.id
_entity.type
_entity.pdbx_description
1 polymer ?
#
loop_
_entity_poly.entity_id
_entity_poly.type
_entity_poly.pdbx_seq_one_letter_code
_entity_poly.pdbx_strand_id
1 'polypeptide(L)'
;MAKVRAPLMSFDARGKLADSLVYLGWKGLKTVRQYVIPANPKTELQKKQRAYFKTAVGEWHTSGFTADDVKAWNLLALALKEALSGFNIYLRLKLDALIAVKDWNPIYNVSIAATDGDTATLTATGFEALSYMLYYGTSKTAMFNTTQ
;
A
#
# COMPACT_ATOMS: atom_id res chain seq x y z
N MET A 1 -16.94 14.70 -29.39
CA MET A 1 -15.69 15.13 -30.05
C MET A 1 -16.02 15.43 -31.50
N ALA A 2 -15.76 16.64 -32.00
CA ALA A 2 -16.11 17.01 -33.36
C ALA A 2 -15.03 16.53 -34.33
N LYS A 3 -15.42 15.99 -35.49
CA LYS A 3 -14.49 15.68 -36.60
C LYS A 3 -14.29 16.95 -37.43
N VAL A 4 -13.07 17.24 -37.83
CA VAL A 4 -12.74 18.50 -38.54
C VAL A 4 -11.92 18.21 -39.79
N ARG A 5 -12.17 18.94 -40.88
CA ARG A 5 -11.37 18.88 -42.11
C ARG A 5 -10.41 20.07 -42.14
N ALA A 6 -9.13 19.82 -42.47
CA ALA A 6 -8.05 20.83 -42.49
C ALA A 6 -8.06 21.77 -41.26
N PRO A 7 -7.86 21.22 -40.03
CA PRO A 7 -7.95 22.01 -38.81
C PRO A 7 -6.97 23.19 -38.82
N LEU A 8 -7.47 24.40 -38.59
CA LEU A 8 -6.70 25.66 -38.68
C LEU A 8 -5.97 25.88 -40.00
N MET A 9 -6.52 25.39 -41.13
CA MET A 9 -5.87 25.40 -42.45
C MET A 9 -4.54 24.63 -42.52
N SER A 10 -4.15 23.95 -41.44
CA SER A 10 -3.06 22.99 -41.42
C SER A 10 -3.63 21.58 -41.57
N PHE A 11 -2.95 20.74 -42.34
CA PHE A 11 -3.39 19.36 -42.51
C PHE A 11 -3.19 18.52 -41.24
N ASP A 12 -2.38 18.92 -40.26
CA ASP A 12 -2.22 18.17 -39.01
C ASP A 12 -2.05 19.09 -37.79
N ALA A 13 -2.99 20.03 -37.61
CA ALA A 13 -2.97 20.89 -36.42
C ALA A 13 -3.15 20.06 -35.14
N ARG A 14 -2.27 20.32 -34.16
CA ARG A 14 -2.26 19.69 -32.84
C ARG A 14 -2.04 20.73 -31.75
N GLY A 15 -2.54 20.44 -30.56
CA GLY A 15 -2.32 21.27 -29.38
C GLY A 15 -3.54 22.10 -28.97
N LYS A 16 -3.36 22.92 -27.94
CA LYS A 16 -4.42 23.74 -27.35
C LYS A 16 -4.43 25.14 -27.98
N LEU A 17 -5.62 25.66 -28.24
CA LEU A 17 -5.86 27.02 -28.68
C LEU A 17 -6.55 27.79 -27.55
N ALA A 18 -5.84 28.75 -26.96
CA ALA A 18 -6.34 29.69 -25.95
C ALA A 18 -7.16 29.04 -24.82
N ASP A 19 -6.77 27.84 -24.37
CA ASP A 19 -7.46 27.08 -23.32
C ASP A 19 -8.97 26.88 -23.56
N SER A 20 -9.38 26.86 -24.84
CA SER A 20 -10.79 26.70 -25.25
C SER A 20 -10.99 25.42 -26.05
N LEU A 21 -10.08 25.14 -26.98
CA LEU A 21 -10.15 24.01 -27.89
C LEU A 21 -8.82 23.27 -27.91
N VAL A 22 -8.87 21.95 -28.06
CA VAL A 22 -7.69 21.10 -28.27
C VAL A 22 -7.87 20.33 -29.56
N TYR A 23 -6.92 20.52 -30.48
CA TYR A 23 -6.80 19.78 -31.73
C TYR A 23 -5.92 18.55 -31.50
N LEU A 24 -6.39 17.40 -31.97
CA LEU A 24 -5.65 16.14 -31.87
C LEU A 24 -5.98 15.20 -33.03
N GLY A 25 -5.03 14.32 -33.34
CA GLY A 25 -5.25 13.16 -34.21
C GLY A 25 -5.68 11.96 -33.37
N TRP A 26 -6.81 11.34 -33.70
CA TRP A 26 -7.26 10.10 -33.07
C TRP A 26 -7.58 9.04 -34.14
N LYS A 27 -6.79 7.96 -34.17
CA LYS A 27 -6.94 6.85 -35.13
C LYS A 27 -7.08 7.33 -36.59
N GLY A 28 -6.24 8.29 -36.99
CA GLY A 28 -6.28 8.90 -38.34
C GLY A 28 -7.40 9.92 -38.57
N LEU A 29 -8.29 10.14 -37.61
CA LEU A 29 -9.31 11.19 -37.65
C LEU A 29 -8.78 12.46 -37.00
N LYS A 30 -8.98 13.59 -37.67
CA LYS A 30 -8.69 14.92 -37.10
C LYS A 30 -9.88 15.35 -36.25
N THR A 31 -9.66 15.54 -34.96
CA THR A 31 -10.73 15.84 -34.01
C THR A 31 -10.42 17.07 -33.18
N VAL A 32 -11.50 17.72 -32.75
CA VAL A 32 -11.48 18.83 -31.81
C VAL A 32 -12.34 18.48 -30.60
N ARG A 33 -11.79 18.80 -29.43
CA ARG A 33 -12.52 18.76 -28.16
C ARG A 33 -12.39 20.10 -27.45
N GLN A 34 -13.38 20.42 -26.62
CA GLN A 34 -13.24 21.50 -25.66
C GLN A 34 -12.05 21.22 -24.74
N TYR A 35 -11.30 22.27 -24.42
CA TYR A 35 -10.31 22.21 -23.36
C TYR A 35 -11.04 22.05 -22.03
N VAL A 36 -10.91 20.86 -21.46
CA VAL A 36 -11.45 20.54 -20.14
C VAL A 36 -10.28 20.51 -19.18
N ILE A 37 -10.30 21.41 -18.19
CA ILE A 37 -9.43 21.29 -17.02
C ILE A 37 -10.07 20.22 -16.14
N PRO A 38 -9.44 19.06 -15.93
CA PRO A 38 -10.00 18.04 -15.05
C PRO A 38 -10.13 18.62 -13.64
N ALA A 39 -11.30 18.49 -13.03
CA ALA A 39 -11.45 18.81 -11.62
C ALA A 39 -10.57 17.83 -10.82
N ASN A 40 -9.61 18.36 -10.05
CA ASN A 40 -8.88 17.61 -9.04
C ASN A 40 -9.29 18.10 -7.64
N PRO A 41 -10.53 17.82 -7.21
CA PRO A 41 -11.02 18.29 -5.93
C PRO A 41 -10.21 17.59 -4.83
N LYS A 42 -9.35 18.34 -4.13
CA LYS A 42 -8.60 17.89 -2.94
C LYS A 42 -9.57 17.78 -1.75
N THR A 43 -10.50 16.83 -1.81
CA THR A 43 -11.52 16.66 -0.77
C THR A 43 -10.89 16.26 0.56
N GLU A 44 -11.57 16.58 1.66
CA GLU A 44 -11.11 16.21 3.00
C GLU A 44 -10.96 14.69 3.15
N LEU A 45 -11.85 13.90 2.56
CA LEU A 45 -11.74 12.43 2.55
C LEU A 45 -10.47 11.95 1.82
N GLN A 46 -10.13 12.56 0.68
CA GLN A 46 -8.89 12.22 -0.02
C GLN A 46 -7.64 12.60 0.79
N LYS A 47 -7.66 13.77 1.45
CA LYS A 47 -6.57 14.20 2.33
C LYS A 47 -6.42 13.25 3.50
N LYS A 48 -7.53 12.84 4.13
CA LYS A 48 -7.56 11.90 5.25
C LYS A 48 -6.94 10.56 4.87
N GLN A 49 -7.30 10.01 3.71
CA GLN A 49 -6.72 8.74 3.28
C GLN A 49 -5.22 8.85 2.96
N ARG A 50 -4.80 9.93 2.32
CA ARG A 50 -3.36 10.22 2.10
C ARG A 50 -2.60 10.38 3.42
N ALA A 51 -3.24 10.97 4.43
CA ALA A 51 -2.64 11.13 5.75
C ALA A 51 -2.42 9.78 6.42
N TYR A 52 -3.38 8.85 6.35
CA TYR A 52 -3.20 7.50 6.91
C TYR A 52 -2.03 6.76 6.26
N PHE A 53 -1.93 6.78 4.93
CA PHE A 53 -0.79 6.19 4.22
C PHE A 53 0.52 6.86 4.63
N LYS A 54 0.55 8.20 4.73
CA LYS A 54 1.75 8.93 5.18
C LYS A 54 2.18 8.49 6.58
N THR A 55 1.25 8.36 7.51
CA THR A 55 1.52 7.91 8.88
C THR A 55 2.03 6.46 8.88
N ALA A 56 1.37 5.54 8.20
CA ALA A 56 1.75 4.13 8.18
C ALA A 56 3.14 3.91 7.55
N VAL A 57 3.43 4.58 6.43
CA VAL A 57 4.76 4.52 5.80
C VAL A 57 5.83 5.15 6.69
N GLY A 58 5.52 6.29 7.33
CA GLY A 58 6.43 6.93 8.27
C GLY A 58 6.81 6.00 9.41
N GLU A 59 5.81 5.40 10.06
CA GLU A 59 6.02 4.46 11.15
C GLU A 59 6.84 3.23 10.74
N TRP A 60 6.61 2.66 9.56
CA TRP A 60 7.42 1.54 9.06
C TRP A 60 8.91 1.87 9.01
N HIS A 61 9.27 3.12 8.70
CA HIS A 61 10.66 3.55 8.64
C HIS A 61 11.23 3.99 9.99
N THR A 62 10.41 4.40 10.96
CA THR A 62 10.87 4.94 12.26
C THR A 62 10.75 3.97 13.42
N SER A 63 9.93 2.93 13.33
CA SER A 63 9.62 1.98 14.41
C SER A 63 10.78 1.05 14.80
N GLY A 64 11.89 1.09 14.07
CA GLY A 64 13.09 0.31 14.41
C GLY A 64 13.07 -1.13 13.91
N PHE A 65 12.23 -1.46 12.91
CA PHE A 65 12.23 -2.78 12.28
C PHE A 65 13.61 -3.15 11.74
N THR A 66 14.12 -4.28 12.21
CA THR A 66 15.37 -4.87 11.72
C THR A 66 15.14 -5.65 10.43
N ALA A 67 16.22 -6.07 9.77
CA ALA A 67 16.13 -6.91 8.57
C ALA A 67 15.40 -8.24 8.85
N ASP A 68 15.47 -8.76 10.08
CA ASP A 68 14.79 -9.99 10.47
C ASP A 68 13.30 -9.78 10.70
N ASP A 69 12.89 -8.63 11.24
CA ASP A 69 11.47 -8.26 11.34
C ASP A 69 10.84 -8.12 9.93
N VAL A 70 11.56 -7.52 8.99
CA VAL A 70 11.11 -7.42 7.59
C VAL A 70 10.96 -8.80 6.94
N LYS A 71 11.87 -9.74 7.25
CA LYS A 71 11.71 -11.14 6.80
C LYS A 71 10.48 -11.78 7.43
N ALA A 72 10.22 -11.58 8.72
CA ALA A 72 9.03 -12.11 9.39
C ALA A 72 7.73 -11.60 8.73
N TRP A 73 7.65 -10.31 8.41
CA TRP A 73 6.52 -9.76 7.67
C TRP A 73 6.34 -10.38 6.27
N ASN A 74 7.45 -10.63 5.55
CA ASN A 74 7.38 -11.32 4.25
C ASN A 74 6.94 -12.78 4.39
N LEU A 75 7.33 -13.47 5.47
CA LEU A 75 6.86 -14.83 5.75
C LEU A 75 5.36 -14.85 6.07
N LEU A 76 4.86 -13.86 6.82
CA LEU A 76 3.43 -13.71 7.07
C LEU A 76 2.65 -13.54 5.76
N ALA A 77 3.18 -12.80 4.78
CA ALA A 77 2.56 -12.70 3.47
C ALA A 77 2.40 -14.02 2.75
N LEU A 78 3.43 -14.86 2.84
CA LEU A 78 3.41 -16.19 2.28
C LEU A 78 2.43 -17.11 3.01
N ALA A 79 2.35 -17.02 4.35
CA ALA A 79 1.42 -17.80 5.17
C ALA A 79 -0.05 -17.50 4.84
N LEU A 80 -0.37 -16.23 4.55
CA LEU A 80 -1.69 -15.81 4.08
C LEU A 80 -1.99 -16.19 2.62
N LYS A 81 -1.00 -16.74 1.89
CA LYS A 81 -1.08 -17.09 0.45
C LYS A 81 -1.40 -15.91 -0.46
N GLU A 82 -0.95 -14.71 -0.08
CA GLU A 82 -1.14 -13.51 -0.87
C GLU A 82 0.15 -13.15 -1.61
N ALA A 83 0.06 -12.78 -2.89
CA ALA A 83 1.21 -12.32 -3.68
C ALA A 83 1.57 -10.86 -3.34
N LEU A 84 1.82 -10.60 -2.06
CA LEU A 84 2.14 -9.29 -1.50
C LEU A 84 3.48 -9.33 -0.75
N SER A 85 4.15 -8.18 -0.64
CA SER A 85 5.28 -8.04 0.26
C SER A 85 4.82 -7.88 1.71
N GLY A 86 5.69 -8.18 2.66
CA GLY A 86 5.44 -7.96 4.08
C GLY A 86 5.09 -6.50 4.41
N PHE A 87 5.74 -5.55 3.72
CA PHE A 87 5.41 -4.13 3.81
C PHE A 87 3.96 -3.83 3.40
N ASN A 88 3.48 -4.41 2.30
CA ASN A 88 2.11 -4.20 1.84
C ASN A 88 1.08 -4.74 2.84
N ILE A 89 1.40 -5.84 3.53
CA ILE A 89 0.53 -6.41 4.55
C ILE A 89 0.53 -5.58 5.83
N TYR A 90 1.70 -5.14 6.27
CA TYR A 90 1.81 -4.19 7.37
C TYR A 90 0.95 -2.94 7.09
N LEU A 91 1.09 -2.36 5.88
CA LEU A 91 0.29 -1.19 5.50
C LEU A 91 -1.21 -1.48 5.54
N ARG A 92 -1.65 -2.65 5.05
CA ARG A 92 -3.07 -3.04 5.09
C ARG A 92 -3.57 -3.07 6.54
N LEU A 93 -2.90 -3.84 7.41
CA LEU A 93 -3.32 -3.99 8.80
C LEU A 93 -3.29 -2.67 9.56
N LYS A 94 -2.28 -1.84 9.34
CA LYS A 94 -2.16 -0.52 9.96
C LYS A 94 -3.25 0.43 9.46
N LEU A 95 -3.55 0.41 8.16
CA LEU A 95 -4.61 1.22 7.58
C LEU A 95 -5.97 0.83 8.16
N ASP A 96 -6.25 -0.47 8.25
CA ASP A 96 -7.49 -1.00 8.83
C ASP A 96 -7.62 -0.60 10.31
N ALA A 97 -6.53 -0.65 11.07
CA ALA A 97 -6.50 -0.17 12.45
C ALA A 97 -6.77 1.34 12.56
N LEU A 98 -6.15 2.17 11.72
CA LEU A 98 -6.36 3.62 11.70
C LEU A 98 -7.78 4.02 11.29
N ILE A 99 -8.37 3.28 10.34
CA ILE A 99 -9.77 3.48 9.93
C ILE A 99 -10.73 3.08 11.06
N ALA A 100 -10.45 1.97 11.73
CA ALA A 100 -11.23 1.47 12.87
C ALA A 100 -10.96 2.23 14.19
N VAL A 101 -10.06 3.23 14.18
CA VAL A 101 -9.66 4.03 15.36
C VAL A 101 -9.17 3.12 16.51
N LYS A 102 -8.30 2.17 16.18
CA LYS A 102 -7.67 1.27 17.14
C LYS A 102 -6.25 1.72 17.45
N ASP A 103 -5.83 1.48 18.68
CA ASP A 103 -4.44 1.64 19.08
C ASP A 103 -3.58 0.59 18.37
N TRP A 104 -2.43 1.03 17.88
CA TRP A 104 -1.48 0.18 17.17
C TRP A 104 -0.15 0.20 17.91
N ASN A 105 0.24 -0.93 18.47
CA ASN A 105 1.56 -1.13 19.06
C ASN A 105 2.38 -2.05 18.14
N PRO A 106 3.45 -1.56 17.48
CA PRO A 106 4.28 -2.40 16.63
C PRO A 106 5.09 -3.38 17.49
N ILE A 107 4.99 -4.67 17.15
CA ILE A 107 5.84 -5.71 17.74
C ILE A 107 7.07 -5.90 16.85
N TYR A 108 8.26 -5.86 17.44
CA TYR A 108 9.54 -6.00 16.73
C TYR A 108 10.63 -6.56 17.65
N ASN A 109 11.77 -6.95 17.05
CA ASN A 109 12.88 -7.61 17.75
C ASN A 109 12.45 -8.90 18.45
N VAL A 110 11.71 -9.74 17.75
CA VAL A 110 11.30 -11.05 18.28
C VAL A 110 12.50 -11.98 18.36
N SER A 111 12.84 -12.44 19.56
CA SER A 111 13.84 -13.46 19.82
C SER A 111 13.23 -14.67 20.52
N ILE A 112 13.81 -15.84 20.25
CA ILE A 112 13.33 -17.14 20.75
C ILE A 112 14.42 -17.72 21.63
N ALA A 113 14.10 -18.00 22.90
CA ALA A 113 14.97 -18.74 23.81
C ALA A 113 14.34 -20.12 24.09
N ALA A 114 15.00 -21.18 23.67
CA ALA A 114 14.59 -22.54 24.03
C ALA A 114 14.85 -22.72 25.53
N THR A 115 13.83 -23.12 26.30
CA THR A 115 13.94 -23.22 27.76
C THR A 115 14.11 -24.68 28.22
N ASP A 116 13.64 -25.65 27.44
CA ASP A 116 14.05 -27.06 27.45
C ASP A 116 13.15 -27.79 26.46
N GLY A 117 13.71 -28.75 25.70
CA GLY A 117 13.09 -29.78 24.82
C GLY A 117 11.79 -29.48 24.06
N ASP A 118 10.74 -29.09 24.78
CA ASP A 118 9.36 -28.93 24.33
C ASP A 118 8.77 -27.52 24.58
N THR A 119 9.53 -26.58 25.17
CA THR A 119 9.06 -25.22 25.45
C THR A 119 10.03 -24.14 24.93
N ALA A 120 9.46 -23.12 24.28
CA ALA A 120 10.18 -21.96 23.80
C ALA A 120 9.57 -20.69 24.42
N THR A 121 10.42 -19.81 24.95
CA THR A 121 10.02 -18.49 25.39
C THR A 121 10.28 -17.49 24.26
N LEU A 122 9.26 -16.69 23.95
CA LEU A 122 9.33 -15.61 22.97
C LEU A 122 9.48 -14.30 23.71
N THR A 123 10.51 -13.54 23.38
CA THR A 123 10.68 -12.18 23.88
C THR A 123 10.66 -11.23 22.69
N ALA A 124 9.86 -10.17 22.78
CA ALA A 124 9.82 -9.11 21.77
C ALA A 124 9.50 -7.78 22.43
N THR A 125 9.83 -6.70 21.73
CA THR A 125 9.45 -5.36 22.16
C THR A 125 8.00 -5.10 21.78
N GLY A 126 7.23 -4.51 22.71
CA GLY A 126 5.80 -4.24 22.49
C GLY A 126 4.86 -5.40 22.80
N PHE A 127 5.35 -6.51 23.37
CA PHE A 127 4.48 -7.51 23.99
C PHE A 127 3.82 -6.91 25.24
N GLU A 128 2.49 -6.98 25.26
CA GLU A 128 1.63 -6.66 26.39
C GLU A 128 0.89 -7.95 26.81
N ALA A 129 0.15 -7.92 27.92
CA ALA A 129 -0.63 -9.08 28.36
C ALA A 129 -1.92 -9.25 27.53
N LEU A 130 -1.78 -9.58 26.25
CA LEU A 130 -2.86 -9.80 25.29
C LEU A 130 -2.72 -11.18 24.62
N SER A 131 -3.79 -11.67 23.97
CA SER A 131 -3.74 -12.89 23.15
C SER A 131 -3.10 -12.58 21.79
N TYR A 132 -2.12 -13.38 21.39
CA TYR A 132 -1.39 -13.23 20.13
C TYR A 132 -1.50 -14.49 19.29
N MET A 133 -1.80 -14.34 17.99
CA MET A 133 -1.71 -15.46 17.07
C MET A 133 -0.28 -15.63 16.60
N LEU A 134 0.37 -16.73 17.01
CA LEU A 134 1.70 -17.09 16.52
C LEU A 134 1.60 -18.05 15.35
N TYR A 135 2.26 -17.72 14.23
CA TYR A 135 2.43 -18.62 13.09
C TYR A 135 3.83 -19.26 13.15
N TYR A 136 3.90 -20.58 13.17
CA TYR A 136 5.16 -21.32 13.18
C TYR A 136 5.13 -22.53 12.24
N GLY A 137 6.32 -23.02 11.88
CA GLY A 137 6.47 -24.11 10.93
C GLY A 137 7.92 -24.56 10.76
N THR A 138 8.10 -25.68 10.05
CA THR A 138 9.41 -26.31 9.83
C THR A 138 10.14 -25.75 8.60
N SER A 139 9.46 -25.00 7.73
CA SER A 139 10.07 -24.33 6.59
C SER A 139 9.36 -23.02 6.26
N LYS A 140 10.04 -22.14 5.52
CA LYS A 140 9.53 -20.82 5.11
C LYS A 140 8.18 -20.93 4.39
N THR A 141 7.96 -21.98 3.62
CA THR A 141 6.75 -22.24 2.83
C THR A 141 5.70 -23.09 3.57
N ALA A 142 6.00 -23.57 4.78
CA ALA A 142 5.15 -24.48 5.56
C ALA A 142 4.88 -23.98 6.99
N MET A 143 4.48 -22.71 7.13
CA MET A 143 3.99 -22.14 8.39
C MET A 143 2.47 -22.33 8.53
N PHE A 144 2.05 -23.56 8.85
CA PHE A 144 0.62 -23.94 8.92
C PHE A 144 0.05 -23.99 10.33
N ASN A 145 0.90 -23.91 11.36
CA ASN A 145 0.47 -24.08 12.73
C ASN A 145 0.24 -22.72 13.40
N THR A 146 -0.91 -22.59 14.06
CA THR A 146 -1.29 -21.40 14.82
C THR A 146 -1.63 -21.78 16.25
N THR A 147 -1.09 -21.04 17.22
CA THR A 147 -1.54 -21.10 18.62
C THR A 147 -2.28 -19.80 18.98
N GLN A 148 -3.37 -19.92 19.74
CA GLN A 148 -4.13 -18.80 20.32
C GLN A 148 -3.60 -18.45 21.72
#